data_AF-A0A3B8NM23-F1
#
_entry.id   AF-A0A3B8NM23-F1
#
_cell.length_a   1.000
_cell.length_b   1.000
_cell.length_c   1.000
_cell.angle_alpha   90.00
_cell.angle_beta   90.00
_cell.angle_gamma   90.00
#
_symmetry.space_group_name_H-M   'P 1'
#
loop_
_entity.id
_entity.type
_entity.pdbx_description
1 polymer ?
#
loop_
_entity_poly.entity_id
_entity_poly.type
_entity_poly.pdbx_seq_one_letter_code
_entity_poly.pdbx_strand_id
1 'polypeptide(L)' 'MAEAYHYPGFVDIELATAYVPPQEFKEAYTLEEALSKGTLFPELYRPYP' A
#
# COMPACT_ATOMS: atom_id res chain seq x y z
N MET A 1 11.50 -11.88 -20.08
CA MET A 1 12.49 -10.80 -20.22
C MET A 1 11.88 -9.61 -19.49
N ALA A 2 12.42 -9.21 -18.34
CA ALA A 2 11.90 -8.06 -17.60
C ALA A 2 12.22 -6.79 -18.39
N GLU A 3 11.24 -5.92 -18.61
CA GLU A 3 11.46 -4.62 -19.24
C GLU A 3 12.15 -3.71 -18.22
N ALA A 4 13.34 -3.22 -18.55
CA ALA A 4 14.05 -2.24 -17.75
C ALA A 4 13.45 -0.85 -17.97
N TYR A 5 13.02 -0.18 -16.91
CA TYR A 5 12.42 1.15 -16.99
C TYR A 5 13.46 2.22 -16.65
N HIS A 6 13.47 3.30 -17.41
CA HIS A 6 14.36 4.43 -17.17
C HIS A 6 13.74 5.41 -16.17
N TYR A 7 14.35 5.53 -14.99
CA TYR A 7 14.01 6.57 -14.02
C TYR A 7 15.12 7.63 -14.03
N PRO A 8 14.83 8.94 -14.09
CA PRO A 8 15.87 9.97 -14.12
C PRO A 8 16.80 9.83 -12.89
N GLY A 9 18.09 9.57 -13.13
CA GLY A 9 19.09 9.33 -12.09
C GLY A 9 19.32 7.88 -11.68
N PHE A 10 18.51 6.93 -12.19
CA PHE A 10 18.65 5.49 -11.94
C PHE A 10 18.46 4.71 -13.25
N VAL A 11 19.56 4.18 -13.79
CA VAL A 11 19.56 3.27 -14.93
C VAL A 11 19.31 1.84 -14.43
N ASP A 12 18.53 1.07 -15.19
CA ASP A 12 18.30 -0.37 -15.01
C ASP A 12 17.66 -0.79 -13.67
N ILE A 13 16.61 -0.08 -13.22
CA ILE A 13 15.80 -0.53 -12.08
C ILE A 13 14.61 -1.36 -12.54
N GLU A 14 14.36 -2.46 -11.84
CA GLU A 14 13.12 -3.21 -11.96
C GLU A 14 12.02 -2.53 -11.13
N LEU A 15 10.79 -2.55 -11.64
CA LEU A 15 9.65 -2.06 -10.89
C LEU A 15 9.38 -2.99 -9.69
N ALA A 16 9.05 -2.40 -8.55
CA ALA A 16 8.59 -3.17 -7.40
C ALA A 16 7.28 -3.90 -7.73
N THR A 17 7.19 -5.17 -7.35
CA THR A 17 5.94 -5.92 -7.44
C THR A 17 5.09 -5.66 -6.20
N ALA A 18 3.89 -5.12 -6.40
CA ALA A 18 2.90 -4.99 -5.35
C ALA A 18 1.92 -6.17 -5.41
N TYR A 19 1.72 -6.85 -4.28
CA TYR A 19 0.69 -7.87 -4.14
C TYR A 19 -0.59 -7.23 -3.60
N VAL A 20 -1.66 -7.28 -4.39
CA VAL A 20 -2.99 -6.84 -3.97
C VAL A 20 -3.85 -8.08 -3.74
N PRO A 21 -4.02 -8.54 -2.49
CA PRO A 21 -4.90 -9.66 -2.21
C PRO A 21 -6.36 -9.26 -2.48
N PRO A 22 -7.22 -10.21 -2.90
CA PRO A 22 -8.66 -9.97 -2.87
C PRO A 22 -9.09 -9.52 -1.47
N GLN A 23 -9.74 -8.36 -1.39
CA GLN A 23 -10.22 -7.79 -0.13
C GLN A 23 -11.73 -7.56 -0.25
N GLU A 24 -12.48 -8.12 0.70
CA GLU A 24 -13.91 -7.83 0.86
C GLU A 24 -14.07 -6.55 1.69
N PHE A 25 -14.98 -5.66 1.26
CA PHE A 25 -15.33 -4.52 2.08
C PHE A 25 -16.18 -4.99 3.27
N LYS A 26 -15.65 -4.84 4.50
CA LYS A 26 -16.31 -5.28 5.73
C LYS A 26 -16.76 -4.10 6.57
N GLU A 27 -15.81 -3.52 7.27
CA GLU A 27 -16.01 -2.41 8.19
C GLU A 27 -15.04 -1.30 7.84
N ALA A 28 -15.44 -0.06 8.11
CA ALA A 28 -14.59 1.10 7.94
C ALA A 28 -14.63 1.91 9.23
N TYR A 29 -13.47 2.44 9.62
CA TYR A 29 -13.43 3.46 10.65
C TYR A 29 -14.23 4.69 10.23
N THR A 30 -14.66 5.47 11.22
CA THR A 30 -15.11 6.84 10.92
C THR A 30 -13.95 7.64 10.32
N LEU A 31 -14.26 8.70 9.56
CA LEU A 31 -13.20 9.50 8.93
C LEU A 31 -12.22 10.09 9.96
N GLU A 32 -12.72 10.50 11.12
CA GLU A 32 -11.89 11.02 12.21
C GLU A 32 -10.89 9.96 12.71
N GLU A 33 -11.37 8.76 13.00
CA GLU A 33 -10.51 7.65 13.44
C GLU A 33 -9.54 7.20 12.34
N ALA A 34 -9.98 7.16 11.08
CA ALA A 34 -9.15 6.78 9.95
C ALA A 34 -7.99 7.75 9.75
N LEU A 35 -8.24 9.06 9.90
CA LEU A 35 -7.20 10.10 9.85
C LEU A 35 -6.18 9.93 10.99
N SER A 36 -6.65 9.58 12.19
CA SER A 36 -5.77 9.34 13.34
C SER A 36 -4.91 8.07 13.16
N LYS A 37 -5.50 7.00 12.62
CA LYS A 37 -4.86 5.69 12.49
C LYS A 37 -4.03 5.51 11.21
N GLY A 38 -4.23 6.38 10.21
CA GLY A 38 -3.55 6.29 8.91
C GLY A 38 -4.08 5.20 7.99
N THR A 39 -5.26 4.63 8.29
CA THR A 39 -5.94 3.64 7.45
C THR A 39 -7.45 3.73 7.66
N LEU A 40 -8.22 3.57 6.59
CA LEU A 40 -9.69 3.46 6.65
C LEU A 40 -10.15 2.09 7.18
N PHE A 41 -9.32 1.08 6.97
CA PHE A 41 -9.67 -0.32 7.15
C PHE A 41 -9.08 -0.84 8.46
N PRO A 42 -9.92 -1.27 9.43
CA PRO A 42 -9.47 -1.81 10.71
C PRO A 42 -8.47 -2.96 10.59
N GLU A 43 -8.64 -3.85 9.62
CA GLU A 43 -7.77 -4.99 9.38
C GLU A 43 -6.35 -4.62 8.94
N LEU A 44 -6.15 -3.38 8.48
CA LEU A 44 -4.84 -2.86 8.08
C LEU A 44 -4.14 -2.10 9.22
N TYR A 45 -4.81 -1.85 10.35
CA TYR A 45 -4.23 -1.11 11.47
C TYR A 45 -3.22 -1.97 12.24
N ARG A 46 -1.92 -1.71 12.03
CA ARG A 46 -0.80 -2.45 12.66
C ARG A 46 0.24 -1.49 13.27
N PRO A 47 0.00 -0.95 14.48
CA PRO A 47 1.00 -0.12 15.16
C PRO A 47 2.25 -0.93 15.50
N TYR A 48 3.42 -0.30 15.45
CA TYR A 48 4.68 -0.93 15.88
C TYR A 48 4.71 -1.07 17.41
N PRO A 49 5.28 -2.16 17.97
CA PRO A 49 5.46 -2.33 19.42
C PRO A 49 6.37 -1.28 20.06
#